data_AF-A0A959UTZ8-F1
#
_entry.id   AF-A0A959UTZ8-F1
#
_cell.length_a   1.000
_cell.length_b   1.000
_cell.length_c   1.000
_cell.angle_alpha   90.00
_cell.angle_beta   90.00
_cell.angle_gamma   90.00
#
_symmetry.space_group_name_H-M   'P 1'
#
loop_
_entity.id
_entity.type
_entity.pdbx_description
1 polymer ?
#
loop_
_entity_poly.entity_id
_entity_poly.type
_entity_poly.pdbx_seq_one_letter_code
_entity_poly.pdbx_strand_id
1 'polypeptide(L)'
;MPSLIAAQEVDRARDLVNPFIGTGGHGHTFPGACVPNGLVQLSPDTRPDPVEWDGCGGYHYSDSLIYGFSHTHLSGTGVADLCDVLVMPMSGRWSLDPQEYRSRFSHDREAAHAGYYRVHLDDEGVDAELTAT
;
A
#
# COMPACT_ATOMS: atom_id res chain seq x y z
N MET A 1 -10.89 -35.26 13.55
CA MET A 1 -10.93 -33.84 13.18
C MET A 1 -9.65 -33.18 13.70
N PRO A 2 -8.56 -33.09 12.91
CA PRO A 2 -7.37 -32.36 13.36
C PRO A 2 -7.65 -30.85 13.25
N SER A 3 -7.39 -30.13 14.32
CA SER A 3 -7.55 -28.67 14.41
C SER A 3 -6.52 -27.96 13.54
N LEU A 4 -6.98 -27.09 12.64
CA LEU A 4 -6.20 -26.12 11.87
C LEU A 4 -5.71 -24.98 12.78
N ILE A 5 -4.84 -25.30 13.74
CA ILE A 5 -3.92 -24.32 14.33
C ILE A 5 -2.53 -24.81 13.93
N ALA A 6 -2.17 -24.55 12.67
CA ALA A 6 -0.76 -24.50 12.31
C ALA A 6 -0.23 -23.20 12.93
N ALA A 7 0.57 -23.31 13.98
CA ALA A 7 1.36 -22.21 14.49
C ALA A 7 2.14 -21.59 13.32
N GLN A 8 2.10 -20.27 13.16
CA GLN A 8 2.99 -19.58 12.23
C GLN A 8 4.43 -19.91 12.61
N GLU A 9 5.08 -20.80 11.86
CA GLU A 9 6.53 -20.98 11.97
C GLU A 9 7.22 -19.65 11.66
N VAL A 10 8.30 -19.36 12.37
CA VAL A 10 9.14 -18.18 12.14
C VAL A 10 9.83 -18.35 10.78
N ASP A 11 9.24 -17.80 9.73
CA ASP A 11 9.90 -17.66 8.43
C ASP A 11 10.84 -16.45 8.49
N ARG A 12 12.08 -16.73 8.89
CA ARG A 12 13.14 -15.73 8.96
C ARG A 12 13.34 -14.98 7.65
N ALA A 13 13.11 -15.60 6.49
CA ALA A 13 13.30 -14.91 5.22
C ALA A 13 12.21 -13.84 5.03
N ARG A 14 10.95 -14.17 5.33
CA ARG A 14 9.83 -13.23 5.31
C ARG A 14 10.01 -12.10 6.33
N ASP A 15 10.39 -12.44 7.56
CA ASP A 15 10.44 -11.51 8.69
C ASP A 15 11.61 -10.50 8.60
N LEU A 16 12.59 -10.75 7.71
CA LEU A 16 13.70 -9.82 7.44
C LEU A 16 13.37 -8.76 6.39
N VAL A 17 12.26 -8.91 5.66
CA VAL A 17 11.85 -7.96 4.62
C VAL A 17 11.16 -6.76 5.26
N ASN A 18 11.67 -5.56 4.98
CA ASN A 18 11.01 -4.30 5.29
C ASN A 18 10.57 -3.62 3.97
N PRO A 19 9.27 -3.70 3.59
CA PRO A 19 8.77 -3.08 2.36
C PRO A 19 8.88 -1.56 2.30
N PHE A 20 9.10 -0.88 3.43
CA PHE A 20 9.30 0.58 3.45
C PHE A 20 10.71 1.01 3.00
N ILE A 21 11.66 0.09 2.84
CA ILE A 21 12.98 0.44 2.33
C ILE A 21 12.85 0.82 0.84
N GLY A 22 13.20 2.07 0.51
CA GLY A 22 13.12 2.60 -0.85
C GLY A 22 11.82 3.34 -1.18
N THR A 23 10.86 3.42 -0.25
CA THR A 23 9.58 4.11 -0.47
C THR A 23 9.68 5.62 -0.24
N GLY A 24 10.81 6.15 0.21
CA GLY A 24 11.07 7.57 0.32
C GLY A 24 12.38 7.96 -0.38
N GLY A 25 12.56 9.26 -0.63
CA GLY A 25 13.62 9.71 -1.53
C GLY A 25 13.44 9.10 -2.92
N HIS A 26 14.52 8.83 -3.63
CA HIS A 26 14.45 8.44 -5.05
C HIS A 26 14.48 6.91 -5.29
N GLY A 27 13.96 6.13 -4.35
CA GLY A 27 13.89 4.67 -4.49
C GLY A 27 12.69 4.19 -5.31
N HIS A 28 11.56 4.88 -5.18
CA HIS A 28 10.29 4.64 -5.89
C HIS A 28 9.78 3.20 -5.78
N THR A 29 9.98 2.55 -4.63
CA THR A 29 9.34 1.28 -4.32
C THR A 29 7.97 1.53 -3.68
N PHE A 30 7.17 0.47 -3.54
CA PHE A 30 5.87 0.51 -2.89
C PHE A 30 5.83 -0.47 -1.69
N PRO A 31 5.08 -0.15 -0.61
CA PRO A 31 5.02 -1.01 0.58
C PRO A 31 3.93 -2.09 0.51
N GLY A 32 3.07 -2.06 -0.51
CA GLY A 32 1.93 -2.95 -0.68
C GLY A 32 2.25 -4.44 -0.84
N ALA A 33 1.19 -5.25 -0.79
CA ALA A 33 1.28 -6.70 -0.86
C ALA A 33 1.43 -7.20 -2.30
N CYS A 34 2.39 -8.10 -2.51
CA CYS A 34 2.54 -8.88 -3.73
C CYS A 34 3.15 -10.25 -3.41
N VAL A 35 2.98 -11.21 -4.32
CA VAL A 35 3.72 -12.48 -4.31
C VAL A 35 4.89 -12.41 -5.29
N PRO A 36 5.94 -13.25 -5.15
CA PRO A 36 7.06 -13.26 -6.10
C PRO A 36 6.59 -13.46 -7.55
N ASN A 37 6.89 -12.48 -8.41
CA ASN A 37 6.46 -12.44 -9.82
C ASN A 37 4.94 -12.44 -10.04
N GLY A 38 4.17 -12.02 -9.03
CA GLY A 38 2.72 -11.89 -9.13
C GLY A 38 2.30 -10.77 -10.07
N LEU A 39 1.15 -10.96 -10.73
CA LEU A 39 0.56 -9.94 -11.61
C LEU A 39 0.06 -8.72 -10.83
N VAL A 40 -0.41 -8.92 -9.60
CA VAL A 40 -1.01 -7.90 -8.75
C VAL A 40 0.02 -7.39 -7.74
N GLN A 41 0.10 -6.07 -7.62
CA GLN A 41 0.84 -5.35 -6.60
C GLN A 41 -0.16 -4.45 -5.89
N LEU A 42 -0.81 -4.95 -4.83
CA LEU A 42 -1.90 -4.23 -4.17
C LEU A 42 -1.32 -3.29 -3.10
N SER A 43 -1.32 -1.99 -3.36
CA SER A 43 -0.57 -1.01 -2.58
C SER A 43 -1.33 0.31 -2.38
N PRO A 44 -1.06 1.08 -1.30
CA PRO A 44 -1.54 2.45 -1.15
C PRO A 44 -0.99 3.41 -2.21
N ASP A 45 -1.84 4.34 -2.62
CA ASP A 45 -1.46 5.50 -3.45
C ASP A 45 -1.46 6.79 -2.61
N THR A 46 -0.31 7.48 -2.53
CA THR A 46 -0.16 8.78 -1.85
C THR A 46 0.04 9.94 -2.81
N ARG A 47 0.43 9.65 -4.07
CA ARG A 47 0.66 10.65 -5.14
C ARG A 47 -0.17 10.32 -6.38
N PRO A 48 -1.39 10.86 -6.49
CA PRO A 48 -2.31 10.55 -7.59
C PRO A 48 -1.97 11.32 -8.88
N ASP A 49 -1.01 12.25 -8.84
CA ASP A 49 -0.60 13.02 -10.02
C ASP A 49 0.43 12.22 -10.84
N PRO A 50 0.11 11.78 -12.06
CA PRO A 50 1.02 10.99 -12.89
C PRO A 50 2.24 11.80 -13.39
N VAL A 51 2.25 13.13 -13.23
CA VAL A 51 3.38 13.99 -13.60
C VAL A 51 4.43 14.02 -12.49
N GLU A 52 4.09 13.60 -11.27
CA GLU A 52 5.00 13.60 -10.14
C GLU A 52 5.96 12.40 -10.17
N TRP A 53 7.12 12.61 -10.81
CA TRP A 53 8.20 11.62 -10.92
C TRP A 53 8.61 10.98 -9.58
N ASP A 54 8.55 11.73 -8.49
CA ASP A 54 9.08 11.28 -7.20
C ASP A 54 8.12 10.27 -6.50
N GLY A 55 6.92 10.08 -7.08
CA GLY A 55 5.93 9.07 -6.68
C GLY A 55 5.74 7.95 -7.70
N CYS A 56 6.72 7.61 -8.54
CA CYS A 56 6.56 6.61 -9.62
C CYS A 56 6.01 5.24 -9.17
N GLY A 57 6.23 4.85 -7.91
CA GLY A 57 5.71 3.61 -7.33
C GLY A 57 4.31 3.74 -6.70
N GLY A 58 3.61 4.86 -6.88
CA GLY A 58 2.29 5.15 -6.28
C GLY A 58 2.36 5.70 -4.85
N TYR A 59 3.41 5.35 -4.09
CA TYR A 59 3.60 5.72 -2.69
C TYR A 59 4.90 6.51 -2.47
N HIS A 60 4.87 7.50 -1.58
CA HIS A 60 6.07 8.14 -1.05
C HIS A 60 5.99 8.34 0.48
N TYR A 61 7.01 7.87 1.21
CA TYR A 61 7.03 7.81 2.69
C TYR A 61 7.00 9.19 3.40
N SER A 62 7.21 10.30 2.70
CA SER A 62 7.05 11.62 3.31
C SER A 62 5.59 12.07 3.39
N ASP A 63 4.69 11.38 2.71
CA ASP A 63 3.32 11.82 2.51
C ASP A 63 2.43 11.33 3.66
N SER A 64 1.38 12.10 3.95
CA SER A 64 0.47 11.83 5.08
C SER A 64 -0.98 11.68 4.63
N LEU A 65 -1.21 11.45 3.34
CA LEU A 65 -2.52 11.30 2.72
C LEU A 65 -2.52 10.07 1.81
N ILE A 66 -3.53 9.22 1.95
CA ILE A 66 -3.80 8.09 1.05
C ILE A 66 -5.05 8.40 0.23
N TYR A 67 -4.95 8.20 -1.08
CA TYR A 67 -6.05 8.36 -2.03
C TYR A 67 -6.79 7.04 -2.28
N GLY A 68 -6.18 5.92 -1.95
CA GLY A 68 -6.81 4.61 -2.00
C GLY A 68 -5.77 3.52 -2.20
N PHE A 69 -6.23 2.36 -2.65
CA PHE A 69 -5.39 1.19 -2.88
C PHE A 69 -5.64 0.67 -4.30
N SER A 70 -4.63 0.77 -5.16
CA SER A 70 -4.69 0.26 -6.54
C SER A 70 -3.97 -1.09 -6.66
N HIS A 71 -4.22 -1.80 -7.77
CA HIS A 71 -3.88 -3.22 -7.91
C HIS A 71 -2.62 -3.49 -8.74
N THR A 72 -2.05 -2.46 -9.38
CA THR A 72 -0.90 -2.57 -10.28
C THR A 72 0.10 -1.45 -9.99
N HIS A 73 1.38 -1.81 -9.82
CA HIS A 73 2.43 -0.84 -9.50
C HIS A 73 3.77 -1.24 -10.12
N LEU A 74 4.55 -0.23 -10.54
CA LEU A 74 5.94 -0.40 -10.94
C LEU A 74 6.86 -0.13 -9.75
N SER A 75 7.89 -0.97 -9.56
CA SER A 75 8.85 -0.80 -8.46
C SER A 75 10.19 -0.30 -8.99
N GLY A 76 10.60 0.89 -8.53
CA GLY A 76 11.94 1.45 -8.80
C GLY A 76 12.09 2.08 -10.19
N THR A 77 10.99 2.43 -10.86
CA THR A 77 11.03 3.09 -12.16
C THR A 77 11.27 4.59 -12.03
N GLY A 78 11.67 5.19 -13.15
CA GLY A 78 11.76 6.64 -13.31
C GLY A 78 10.65 7.23 -14.17
N VAL A 79 9.56 6.51 -14.36
CA VAL A 79 8.39 7.05 -15.04
C VAL A 79 7.19 6.39 -14.36
N ALA A 80 6.20 7.21 -14.00
CA ALA A 80 4.96 6.73 -13.43
C ALA A 80 4.09 6.11 -14.52
N ASP A 81 3.51 4.96 -14.21
CA ASP A 81 2.49 4.25 -15.00
C ASP A 81 1.78 3.28 -14.03
N LEU A 82 0.73 2.59 -14.49
CA LEU A 82 -0.13 1.71 -13.67
C LEU A 82 -0.98 2.49 -12.64
N CYS A 83 -1.03 2.06 -11.38
CA CYS A 83 -2.00 2.48 -10.37
C CYS A 83 -3.46 2.22 -10.79
N ASP A 84 -3.71 1.05 -11.39
CA ASP A 84 -5.03 0.70 -11.93
C ASP A 84 -5.97 0.12 -10.87
N VAL A 85 -7.28 0.34 -11.06
CA VAL A 85 -8.36 -0.19 -10.20
C VAL A 85 -8.20 0.28 -8.76
N LEU A 86 -8.42 1.58 -8.53
CA LEU A 86 -8.36 2.19 -7.20
C LEU A 86 -9.60 1.81 -6.36
N VAL A 87 -9.36 1.27 -5.17
CA VAL A 87 -10.40 1.01 -4.16
C VAL A 87 -10.11 1.83 -2.91
N MET A 88 -11.08 2.62 -2.47
CA MET A 88 -11.00 3.40 -1.23
C MET A 88 -12.17 3.01 -0.30
N PRO A 89 -11.92 2.36 0.84
CA PRO A 89 -12.98 2.07 1.81
C PRO A 89 -13.42 3.37 2.51
N MET A 90 -14.72 3.54 2.67
CA MET A 90 -15.34 4.71 3.31
C MET A 90 -16.44 4.25 4.27
N SER A 91 -16.53 4.89 5.43
CA SER A 91 -17.60 4.68 6.41
C SER A 91 -18.63 5.83 6.40
N GLY A 92 -18.27 6.97 5.82
CA GLY A 92 -19.06 8.19 5.77
C GLY A 92 -19.79 8.44 4.43
N ARG A 93 -19.84 9.72 4.04
CA ARG A 93 -20.38 10.13 2.74
C ARG A 93 -19.36 9.80 1.66
N TRP A 94 -19.82 9.14 0.60
CA TRP A 94 -18.96 8.88 -0.56
C TRP A 94 -18.84 10.12 -1.44
N SER A 95 -17.67 10.28 -2.04
CA SER A 95 -17.39 11.28 -3.07
C SER A 95 -16.43 10.68 -4.11
N LEU A 96 -16.47 11.24 -5.32
CA LEU A 96 -15.47 10.95 -6.36
C LEU A 96 -14.40 12.04 -6.44
N ASP A 97 -14.51 13.09 -5.63
CA ASP A 97 -13.48 14.13 -5.53
C ASP A 97 -12.32 13.61 -4.65
N PRO A 98 -11.08 13.49 -5.17
CA PRO A 98 -9.91 13.12 -4.36
C PRO A 98 -9.68 14.06 -3.18
N GLN A 99 -10.14 15.30 -3.29
CA GLN A 99 -10.05 16.27 -2.20
C GLN A 99 -11.09 16.03 -1.09
N GLU A 100 -12.04 15.14 -1.31
CA GLU A 100 -13.05 14.76 -0.31
C GLU A 100 -12.83 13.34 0.19
N TYR A 101 -12.44 12.40 -0.67
CA TYR A 101 -12.31 10.99 -0.27
C TYR A 101 -10.96 10.57 0.29
N ARG A 102 -9.87 11.34 0.06
CA ARG A 102 -8.56 10.97 0.59
C ARG A 102 -8.58 10.96 2.11
N SER A 103 -7.79 10.09 2.72
CA SER A 103 -7.72 9.98 4.18
C SER A 103 -6.32 10.31 4.68
N ARG A 104 -6.26 11.00 5.83
CA ARG A 104 -5.02 11.10 6.60
C ARG A 104 -4.62 9.73 7.16
N PHE A 105 -3.32 9.50 7.25
CA PHE A 105 -2.74 8.35 7.93
C PHE A 105 -1.44 8.74 8.63
N SER A 106 -0.91 7.85 9.47
CA SER A 106 0.40 7.98 10.10
C SER A 106 1.16 6.67 10.02
N HIS A 107 2.49 6.75 9.80
CA HIS A 107 3.37 5.59 9.82
C HIS A 107 3.38 4.84 11.17
N ASP A 108 2.99 5.49 12.27
CA ASP A 108 2.83 4.84 13.58
C ASP A 108 1.69 3.79 13.58
N ARG A 109 0.73 3.94 12.66
CA ARG A 109 -0.42 3.04 12.46
C ARG A 109 -0.40 2.36 11.09
N GLU A 110 0.78 2.26 10.50
CA GLU A 110 1.04 1.59 9.23
C GLU A 110 2.00 0.42 9.48
N ALA A 111 1.78 -0.71 8.82
CA ALA A 111 2.71 -1.83 8.90
C ALA A 111 2.71 -2.62 7.60
N ALA A 112 3.88 -3.09 7.20
CA ALA A 112 4.06 -3.92 6.02
C ALA A 112 5.08 -5.03 6.31
N HIS A 113 4.86 -6.19 5.70
CA HIS A 113 5.82 -7.28 5.60
C HIS A 113 5.58 -8.03 4.28
N ALA A 114 6.45 -8.98 3.94
CA ALA A 114 6.30 -9.69 2.67
C ALA A 114 4.90 -10.34 2.53
N GLY A 115 4.16 -9.93 1.49
CA GLY A 115 2.80 -10.40 1.18
C GLY A 115 1.66 -9.70 1.93
N TYR A 116 1.93 -8.66 2.72
CA TYR A 116 0.91 -8.00 3.55
C TYR A 116 1.20 -6.52 3.79
N TYR A 117 0.13 -5.72 3.78
CA TYR A 117 0.14 -4.32 4.17
C TYR A 117 -1.10 -3.99 5.01
N ARG A 118 -0.97 -3.14 6.02
CA ARG A 118 -2.10 -2.49 6.70
C ARG A 118 -1.85 -1.04 7.00
N VAL A 119 -2.95 -0.29 7.07
CA VAL A 119 -2.95 1.09 7.55
C VAL A 119 -4.29 1.43 8.20
N HIS A 120 -4.24 2.32 9.19
CA HIS A 120 -5.43 2.97 9.71
C HIS A 120 -5.70 4.27 8.94
N LEU A 121 -6.91 4.42 8.42
CA LEU A 121 -7.40 5.62 7.72
C LEU A 121 -8.11 6.52 8.73
N ASP A 122 -7.45 7.60 9.13
CA ASP A 122 -7.85 8.45 10.25
C ASP A 122 -9.20 9.13 10.04
N ASP A 123 -9.50 9.50 8.79
CA ASP A 123 -10.66 10.33 8.46
C ASP A 123 -11.94 9.50 8.36
N GLU A 124 -11.80 8.24 7.97
CA GLU A 124 -12.90 7.28 7.86
C GLU A 124 -13.03 6.40 9.12
N GLY A 125 -12.00 6.38 9.98
CA GLY A 125 -11.93 5.48 11.14
C GLY A 125 -11.93 4.00 10.74
N VAL A 126 -11.27 3.67 9.63
CA VAL A 126 -11.27 2.32 9.02
C VAL A 126 -9.86 1.75 9.02
N ASP A 127 -9.73 0.49 9.42
CA ASP A 127 -8.50 -0.29 9.19
C ASP A 127 -8.59 -0.99 7.83
N ALA A 128 -7.60 -0.74 6.98
CA ALA A 128 -7.45 -1.40 5.68
C ALA A 128 -6.30 -2.41 5.74
N GLU A 129 -6.56 -3.65 5.32
CA GLU A 129 -5.59 -4.74 5.26
C GLU A 129 -5.58 -5.36 3.86
N LEU A 130 -4.39 -5.57 3.30
CA LEU A 130 -4.17 -5.99 1.92
C LEU A 130 -3.28 -7.24 1.88
N THR A 131 -3.62 -8.21 1.02
CA THR A 131 -2.76 -9.34 0.66
C THR A 131 -2.95 -9.69 -0.81
N ALA A 132 -2.07 -10.54 -1.37
CA ALA A 132 -2.08 -10.92 -2.78
C ALA A 132 -1.81 -12.43 -2.94
N THR A 133 -2.16 -12.98 -4.12
CA THR A 133 -2.04 -14.41 -4.47
C THR A 133 -1.20 -14.64 -5.71
#